data_AF-A0A920C588-F1
#
_entry.id   AF-A0A920C588-F1
#
_cell.length_a   1.000
_cell.length_b   1.000
_cell.length_c   1.000
_cell.angle_alpha   90.00
_cell.angle_beta   90.00
_cell.angle_gamma   90.00
#
_symmetry.space_group_name_H-M   'P 1'
#
loop_
_entity.id
_entity.type
_entity.pdbx_description
1 polymer ?
#
loop_
_entity_poly.entity_id
_entity_poly.type
_entity_poly.pdbx_seq_one_letter_code
_entity_poly.pdbx_strand_id
1 'polypeptide(L)'
;MMEKIDNLPEREKELVLQLPNSYFEKGKQEGIEEGIEKGRQEGRQEGRQEIALELIAKGMPISQIAEITKLSKEEIEKLARE
;
A
#
# COMPACT_ATOMS: atom_id res chain seq x y z
N MET A 1 -2.97 20.34 31.44
CA MET A 1 -1.90 20.24 30.42
C MET A 1 -1.52 21.62 29.88
N MET A 2 -2.50 22.47 29.51
CA MET A 2 -2.27 23.86 29.10
C MET A 2 -1.61 24.74 30.18
N GLU A 3 -1.97 24.61 31.46
CA GLU A 3 -1.35 25.33 32.58
C GLU A 3 0.18 25.16 32.70
N LYS A 4 0.73 24.05 32.18
CA LYS A 4 2.18 23.80 32.20
C LYS A 4 2.90 24.48 31.03
N ILE A 5 2.19 24.78 29.94
CA ILE A 5 2.73 25.42 28.76
C ILE A 5 2.89 26.92 29.03
N ASP A 6 1.94 27.55 29.71
CA ASP A 6 1.95 28.98 30.02
C ASP A 6 3.16 29.42 30.88
N ASN A 7 3.75 28.49 31.64
CA ASN A 7 4.91 28.71 32.51
C ASN A 7 6.28 28.43 31.85
N LEU A 8 6.32 28.09 30.56
CA LEU A 8 7.58 27.84 29.83
C LEU A 8 8.20 29.14 29.29
N PRO A 9 9.52 29.15 29.00
CA PRO A 9 10.13 30.18 28.17
C PRO A 9 9.45 30.25 26.80
N GLU A 10 9.30 31.45 26.24
CA GLU A 10 8.51 31.67 25.02
C GLU A 10 8.98 30.83 23.81
N ARG A 11 10.29 30.58 23.73
CA ARG A 11 10.91 29.70 22.73
C ARG A 11 10.47 28.23 22.86
N GLU A 12 10.23 27.78 24.08
CA GLU A 12 9.79 26.41 24.36
C GLU A 12 8.28 26.26 24.15
N LYS A 13 7.49 27.31 24.43
CA LYS A 13 6.05 27.36 24.09
C LYS A 13 5.82 27.24 22.59
N GLU A 14 6.57 28.01 21.80
CA GLU A 14 6.48 27.99 20.34
C GLU A 14 6.81 26.60 19.77
N LEU A 15 7.85 25.95 20.31
CA LEU A 15 8.21 24.59 19.93
C LEU A 15 7.09 23.59 20.27
N VAL A 16 6.53 23.65 21.48
CA VAL A 16 5.46 22.75 21.95
C VAL A 16 4.16 22.93 21.16
N LEU A 17 3.85 24.14 20.70
CA LEU A 17 2.68 24.40 19.87
C LEU A 17 2.84 23.88 18.43
N GLN A 18 4.08 23.77 17.93
CA GLN A 18 4.36 23.22 16.60
C GLN A 18 4.44 21.68 16.56
N LEU A 19 4.77 21.03 17.69
CA LEU A 19 4.89 19.58 17.77
C LEU A 19 3.59 18.82 17.35
N PRO A 20 2.39 19.15 17.88
CA PRO A 20 1.16 18.44 17.51
C PRO A 20 0.85 18.47 16.01
N ASN A 21 1.14 19.60 15.36
CA ASN A 21 0.93 19.76 13.92
C ASN A 21 1.93 18.91 13.13
N SER A 22 3.21 18.89 13.56
CA SER A 22 4.25 18.11 12.90
C SER A 22 3.99 16.60 12.98
N TYR A 23 3.57 16.07 14.13
CA TYR A 23 3.26 14.64 14.27
C TYR A 23 2.00 14.24 13.50
N PHE A 24 0.97 15.11 13.49
CA PHE A 24 -0.25 14.84 12.73
C PHE A 24 0.00 14.85 11.22
N GLU A 25 0.74 15.84 10.72
CA GLU A 25 1.12 15.90 9.30
C GLU A 25 1.98 14.71 8.89
N LYS A 26 2.93 14.31 9.73
CA LYS A 26 3.76 13.13 9.50
C LYS A 26 2.92 11.86 9.43
N GLY A 27 2.04 11.62 10.40
CA GLY A 27 1.16 10.44 10.40
C GLY A 27 0.20 10.42 9.20
N LYS A 28 -0.31 11.59 8.79
CA LYS A 28 -1.14 11.71 7.58
C LYS A 28 -0.34 11.37 6.32
N GLN A 29 0.88 11.88 6.20
CA GLN A 29 1.75 11.61 5.07
C GLN A 29 2.11 10.12 4.98
N GLU A 30 2.55 9.53 6.09
CA GLU A 30 2.86 8.10 6.18
C GLU A 30 1.65 7.23 5.80
N GLY A 31 0.47 7.54 6.32
CA GLY A 31 -0.75 6.79 5.99
C GLY A 31 -1.15 6.91 4.51
N ILE A 32 -0.93 8.06 3.88
CA ILE A 32 -1.18 8.25 2.44
C ILE A 32 -0.17 7.43 1.62
N GLU A 33 1.11 7.50 1.96
CA GLU A 33 2.18 6.77 1.26
C GLU A 33 1.97 5.25 1.35
N GLU A 34 1.70 4.74 2.56
CA GLU A 34 1.41 3.33 2.78
C GLU A 34 0.15 2.89 2.02
N GLY A 35 -0.91 3.70 2.04
CA GLY A 35 -2.16 3.40 1.32
C GLY A 35 -1.96 3.35 -0.20
N ILE A 36 -1.19 4.28 -0.76
CA ILE A 36 -0.86 4.31 -2.19
C ILE A 36 -0.03 3.08 -2.58
N GLU A 37 1.01 2.77 -1.81
CA GLU A 37 1.89 1.63 -2.11
C GLU A 37 1.12 0.32 -2.03
N LYS A 38 0.33 0.13 -0.96
CA LYS A 38 -0.52 -1.06 -0.80
C LYS A 38 -1.53 -1.19 -1.94
N GLY A 39 -2.28 -0.13 -2.26
CA GLY A 39 -3.26 -0.17 -3.34
C GLY A 39 -2.63 -0.43 -4.72
N ARG A 40 -1.43 0.10 -4.97
CA ARG A 40 -0.68 -0.18 -6.21
C ARG A 40 -0.22 -1.63 -6.28
N GLN A 41 0.21 -2.23 -5.18
CA GLN A 41 0.61 -3.63 -5.13
C GLN A 41 -0.58 -4.56 -5.33
N GLU A 42 -1.68 -4.33 -4.59
CA GLU A 42 -2.93 -5.10 -4.71
C GLU A 42 -3.48 -5.03 -6.14
N GLY A 43 -3.66 -3.82 -6.70
CA GLY A 43 -4.20 -3.68 -8.06
C GLY A 43 -3.31 -4.29 -9.15
N ARG A 44 -1.97 -4.29 -8.97
CA ARG A 44 -1.07 -5.01 -9.89
C ARG A 44 -1.22 -6.52 -9.79
N GLN A 45 -1.43 -7.04 -8.58
CA GLN A 45 -1.62 -8.47 -8.35
C GLN A 45 -2.96 -8.91 -8.93
N GLU A 46 -4.05 -8.22 -8.59
CA GLU A 46 -5.40 -8.47 -9.11
C GLU A 46 -5.41 -8.44 -10.65
N GLY A 47 -4.86 -7.39 -11.26
CA GLY A 47 -4.79 -7.30 -12.72
C GLY A 47 -4.00 -8.43 -13.38
N ARG A 48 -2.94 -8.94 -12.75
CA ARG A 48 -2.22 -10.12 -13.25
C ARG A 48 -3.06 -11.39 -13.16
N GLN A 49 -3.81 -11.56 -12.08
CA GLN A 49 -4.68 -12.72 -11.86
C GLN A 49 -5.87 -12.71 -12.84
N GLU A 50 -6.50 -11.56 -13.07
CA GLU A 50 -7.57 -11.39 -14.06
C GLU A 50 -7.11 -11.79 -15.47
N ILE A 51 -5.94 -11.27 -15.90
CA ILE A 51 -5.35 -11.64 -17.19
C ILE A 51 -5.06 -13.14 -17.23
N ALA A 52 -4.51 -13.73 -16.15
CA ALA A 52 -4.22 -15.16 -16.10
C ALA A 52 -5.49 -16.00 -16.28
N LEU A 53 -6.58 -15.65 -15.61
CA LEU A 53 -7.88 -16.32 -15.74
C LEU A 53 -8.41 -16.24 -17.18
N GLU A 54 -8.32 -15.08 -17.82
CA GLU A 54 -8.75 -14.93 -19.22
C GLU A 54 -7.91 -15.82 -20.16
N LEU A 55 -6.59 -15.90 -19.95
CA LEU A 55 -5.70 -16.73 -20.75
C LEU A 55 -5.93 -18.23 -20.51
N ILE A 56 -6.23 -18.64 -19.26
CA ILE A 56 -6.65 -20.01 -18.92
C ILE A 56 -7.93 -20.35 -19.68
N ALA A 57 -8.93 -19.47 -19.66
CA ALA A 57 -10.20 -19.68 -20.36
C ALA A 57 -10.03 -19.83 -21.88
N LYS A 58 -8.99 -19.21 -22.45
CA LYS A 58 -8.61 -19.36 -23.87
C LYS A 58 -7.77 -20.62 -24.15
N GLY A 59 -7.50 -21.47 -23.15
CA GLY A 59 -6.76 -22.71 -23.28
C GLY A 59 -5.25 -22.51 -23.47
N MET A 60 -4.70 -21.37 -23.08
CA MET A 60 -3.27 -21.10 -23.20
C MET A 60 -2.46 -22.00 -22.23
N PRO A 61 -1.29 -22.52 -22.63
CA PRO A 61 -0.43 -23.31 -21.73
C PRO A 61 0.04 -22.51 -20.52
N ILE A 62 0.02 -23.13 -19.33
CA ILE A 62 0.43 -22.52 -18.05
C ILE A 62 1.84 -21.89 -18.12
N SER A 63 2.76 -22.49 -18.87
CA SER A 63 4.11 -21.93 -19.06
C SER A 63 4.12 -20.58 -19.76
N GLN A 64 3.28 -20.39 -20.77
CA GLN A 64 3.14 -19.12 -21.49
C GLN A 64 2.39 -18.09 -20.64
N ILE A 65 1.36 -18.52 -19.92
CA ILE A 65 0.64 -17.64 -18.99
C ILE A 65 1.59 -17.08 -17.93
N ALA A 66 2.44 -17.93 -17.33
CA ALA A 66 3.45 -17.51 -16.36
C ALA A 66 4.41 -16.46 -16.92
N GLU A 67 4.82 -16.62 -18.18
CA GLU A 67 5.69 -15.66 -18.85
C GLU A 67 5.01 -14.30 -19.08
N ILE A 68 3.73 -14.30 -19.46
CA ILE A 68 2.95 -13.08 -19.75
C ILE A 68 2.60 -12.34 -18.46
N THR A 69 2.00 -13.04 -17.49
CA THR A 69 1.44 -12.43 -16.27
C THR A 69 2.49 -12.23 -15.18
N LYS A 70 3.67 -12.84 -15.34
CA LYS A 70 4.74 -12.86 -14.33
C LYS A 70 4.29 -13.49 -12.99
N LEU A 71 3.26 -14.33 -13.04
CA LEU A 71 2.86 -15.18 -11.92
C LEU A 71 3.63 -16.51 -11.98
N SER A 72 3.82 -17.13 -10.83
CA SER A 72 4.33 -18.49 -10.77
C SER A 72 3.32 -19.48 -11.37
N LYS A 73 3.82 -20.64 -11.81
CA LYS A 73 2.96 -21.73 -12.29
C LYS A 73 1.99 -22.19 -11.19
N GLU A 74 2.46 -22.22 -9.94
CA GLU A 74 1.66 -22.62 -8.77
C GLU A 74 0.48 -21.68 -8.53
N GLU A 75 0.69 -20.36 -8.64
CA GLU A 75 -0.39 -19.36 -8.56
C GLU A 75 -1.40 -19.55 -9.69
N ILE A 76 -0.94 -19.76 -10.92
CA ILE A 76 -1.81 -19.96 -12.09
C ILE A 76 -2.61 -21.25 -11.96
N GLU A 77 -1.98 -22.33 -11.50
CA GLU A 77 -2.68 -23.59 -11.24
C GLU A 77 -3.71 -23.47 -10.12
N LYS A 78 -3.44 -22.64 -9.10
CA LYS A 78 -4.43 -22.35 -8.06
C LYS A 78 -5.62 -21.61 -8.65
N LEU A 79 -5.39 -20.56 -9.43
CA LEU A 79 -6.44 -19.81 -10.13
C LEU A 79 -7.28 -20.69 -11.05
N ALA A 80 -6.68 -21.68 -11.71
CA ALA A 80 -7.39 -22.62 -12.58
C ALA A 80 -8.30 -23.62 -11.83
N ARG A 81 -8.15 -23.74 -10.50
CA ARG A 81 -8.89 -24.65 -9.63
C ARG A 81 -9.93 -23.95 -8.74
N GLU A 82 -9.91 -22.62 -8.71
CA GLU A 82 -10.93 -21.80 -8.04
C GLU A 82 -12.23 -21.76 -8.88
#